data_AF-A0A6P5YFP2-F1
#
_entry.id   AF-A0A6P5YFP2-F1
#
_cell.length_a   1.000
_cell.length_b   1.000
_cell.length_c   1.000
_cell.angle_alpha   90.00
_cell.angle_beta   90.00
_cell.angle_gamma   90.00
#
_symmetry.space_group_name_H-M   'P 1'
#
loop_
_entity.id
_entity.type
_entity.pdbx_description
1 polymer ?
#
loop_
_entity_poly.entity_id
_entity_poly.type
_entity_poly.pdbx_seq_one_letter_code
_entity_poly.pdbx_strand_id
1 'polypeptide(L)'
;MKKQRKAERAKKEAEEKNEESSSSGISKSGKRHVKPVDPYPFGEKLLKTEYPLSEATKYLKLLQKNSPDSLETHLLSFEVNMRKQKILLAFQAVKQLLRLDAENPDSHRCLIKFFHKLGSMPAPLTDAEKLVWGVLEAECPSISQLQEKTLSEANKVFLGKHEESLMHIVAVAEMLYTLEQTKKLEAVKLIEDSCNKVMPMNGAFGPVLAWKLKDCIAVHKLLEKVLIDQDAALSPL
;
A
#
# COMPACT_ATOMS: atom_id res chain seq x y z
N MET A 1 25.14 -69.88 -17.04
CA MET A 1 24.92 -69.78 -15.57
C MET A 1 25.78 -68.68 -14.90
N LYS A 2 25.75 -67.41 -15.36
CA LYS A 2 26.46 -66.27 -14.70
C LYS A 2 25.81 -64.89 -14.95
N LYS A 3 24.50 -64.82 -15.23
CA LYS A 3 23.80 -63.55 -15.53
C LYS A 3 22.53 -63.25 -14.70
N GLN A 4 22.18 -64.10 -13.73
CA GLN A 4 21.01 -63.88 -12.85
C GLN A 4 21.36 -63.55 -11.39
N ARG A 5 22.64 -63.62 -10.98
CA ARG A 5 23.07 -63.31 -9.59
C ARG A 5 23.46 -61.84 -9.34
N LYS A 6 23.39 -60.96 -10.35
CA LYS A 6 23.70 -59.52 -10.20
C LYS A 6 22.45 -58.62 -10.07
N ALA A 7 21.27 -59.10 -10.42
CA ALA A 7 20.03 -58.32 -10.32
C ALA A 7 19.36 -58.40 -8.94
N GLU A 8 19.75 -59.38 -8.10
CA GLU A 8 19.17 -59.58 -6.77
C GLU A 8 19.89 -58.78 -5.66
N ARG A 9 21.16 -58.39 -5.88
CA ARG A 9 21.90 -57.52 -4.95
C ARG A 9 21.51 -56.04 -5.05
N ALA A 10 21.03 -55.58 -6.20
CA ALA A 10 20.60 -54.19 -6.39
C ALA A 10 19.20 -53.89 -5.82
N LYS A 11 18.41 -54.91 -5.47
CA LYS A 11 17.11 -54.72 -4.80
C LYS A 11 17.20 -54.70 -3.26
N LYS A 12 18.21 -55.33 -2.67
CA LYS A 12 18.40 -55.34 -1.21
C LYS A 12 19.06 -54.07 -0.66
N GLU A 13 19.87 -53.36 -1.45
CA GLU A 13 20.42 -52.05 -1.06
C GLU A 13 19.41 -50.88 -1.22
N ALA A 14 18.26 -51.11 -1.86
CA ALA A 14 17.19 -50.12 -1.98
C ALA A 14 16.13 -50.21 -0.86
N GLU A 15 16.04 -51.36 -0.16
CA GLU A 15 15.17 -51.53 1.01
C GLU A 15 15.86 -51.07 2.31
N GLU A 16 17.18 -51.23 2.45
CA GLU A 16 17.92 -50.73 3.63
C GLU A 16 17.97 -49.19 3.73
N LYS A 17 17.74 -48.45 2.64
CA LYS A 17 17.64 -46.97 2.67
C LYS A 17 16.23 -46.44 2.93
N ASN A 18 15.21 -47.30 3.00
CA ASN A 18 13.83 -46.89 3.22
C ASN A 18 13.27 -47.31 4.59
N GLU A 19 14.03 -48.06 5.38
CA GLU A 19 13.67 -48.41 6.77
C GLU A 19 14.36 -47.56 7.85
N GLU A 20 15.33 -46.70 7.49
CA GLU A 20 15.92 -45.73 8.43
C GLU A 20 15.10 -44.43 8.61
N SER A 21 14.02 -44.23 7.86
CA SER A 21 13.15 -43.04 7.96
C SER A 21 11.81 -43.30 8.68
N SER A 22 11.57 -44.52 9.16
CA SER A 22 10.30 -44.91 9.80
C SER A 22 10.43 -45.62 11.16
N SER A 23 11.59 -45.56 11.83
CA SER A 23 11.70 -45.99 13.24
C SER A 23 11.55 -44.81 14.21
N SER A 24 10.31 -44.63 14.61
CA SER A 24 9.87 -43.84 15.76
C SER A 24 10.44 -44.43 17.06
N GLY A 25 11.69 -44.09 17.37
CA GLY A 25 12.31 -44.31 18.68
C GLY A 25 12.00 -43.17 19.65
N ILE A 26 10.95 -43.33 20.46
CA ILE A 26 10.68 -42.53 21.65
C ILE A 26 11.84 -42.75 22.64
N SER A 27 12.84 -41.88 22.63
CA SER A 27 13.84 -41.76 23.70
C SER A 27 13.58 -40.51 24.53
N LYS A 28 13.08 -40.76 25.75
CA LYS A 28 13.01 -39.82 26.88
C LYS A 28 14.41 -39.27 27.19
N SER A 29 14.70 -38.07 26.73
CA SER A 29 15.69 -37.17 27.33
C SER A 29 15.45 -35.78 26.75
N GLY A 30 15.27 -34.77 27.60
CA GLY A 30 14.82 -33.41 27.24
C GLY A 30 15.48 -32.83 25.99
N LYS A 31 14.82 -32.98 24.84
CA LYS A 31 15.22 -32.36 23.58
C LYS A 31 14.75 -30.92 23.63
N ARG A 32 15.68 -29.99 23.89
CA ARG A 32 15.52 -28.60 23.45
C ARG A 32 15.04 -28.66 22.00
N HIS A 33 13.89 -28.04 21.73
CA HIS A 33 13.38 -27.86 20.39
C HIS A 33 14.43 -27.05 19.61
N VAL A 34 15.37 -27.74 18.95
CA VAL A 34 16.31 -27.09 18.03
C VAL A 34 15.44 -26.66 16.86
N LYS A 35 15.06 -25.38 16.83
CA LYS A 35 14.38 -24.78 15.68
C LYS A 35 15.25 -25.08 14.46
N PRO A 36 14.65 -25.52 13.33
CA PRO A 36 15.40 -25.67 12.08
C PRO A 36 16.22 -24.40 11.84
N VAL A 37 17.53 -24.55 11.65
CA VAL A 37 18.41 -23.42 11.32
C VAL A 37 17.95 -22.89 9.97
N ASP A 38 17.51 -21.63 9.95
CA ASP A 38 17.07 -20.98 8.71
C ASP A 38 18.26 -20.96 7.73
N PRO A 39 18.15 -21.59 6.55
CA PRO A 39 19.21 -21.59 5.56
C PRO A 39 19.46 -20.21 4.93
N TYR A 40 18.56 -19.22 5.13
CA TYR A 40 18.69 -17.85 4.59
C TYR A 40 18.49 -16.80 5.69
N PRO A 41 19.37 -16.75 6.71
CA PRO A 41 19.20 -15.89 7.88
C PRO A 41 19.20 -14.39 7.53
N PHE A 42 19.76 -14.00 6.37
CA PHE A 42 19.79 -12.62 5.87
C PHE A 42 18.62 -12.29 4.93
N GLY A 43 17.68 -13.21 4.70
CA GLY A 43 16.48 -12.93 3.91
C GLY A 43 16.70 -12.86 2.39
N GLU A 44 17.82 -13.36 1.88
CA GLU A 44 18.16 -13.37 0.44
C GLU A 44 17.07 -14.01 -0.43
N LYS A 45 16.39 -15.03 0.12
CA LYS A 45 15.24 -15.66 -0.53
C LYS A 45 14.03 -14.73 -0.65
N LEU A 46 13.80 -13.86 0.34
CA LEU A 46 12.70 -12.89 0.31
C LEU A 46 12.92 -11.83 -0.76
N LEU A 47 14.17 -11.40 -0.97
CA LEU A 47 14.53 -10.45 -2.03
C LEU A 47 14.30 -11.01 -3.43
N LYS A 48 14.47 -12.33 -3.61
CA LYS A 48 14.31 -13.04 -4.90
C LYS A 48 12.91 -13.62 -5.10
N THR A 49 11.91 -13.14 -4.37
CA THR A 49 10.53 -13.65 -4.49
C THR A 49 9.95 -13.37 -5.87
N GLU A 50 9.51 -14.42 -6.57
CA GLU A 50 8.92 -14.33 -7.92
C GLU A 50 7.57 -13.60 -7.93
N TYR A 51 6.78 -13.72 -6.85
CA TYR A 51 5.42 -13.17 -6.76
C TYR A 51 5.23 -12.25 -5.53
N PRO A 52 5.88 -11.07 -5.51
CA PRO A 52 5.86 -10.18 -4.35
C PRO A 52 4.45 -9.72 -3.95
N LEU A 53 3.56 -9.45 -4.92
CA LEU A 53 2.18 -9.06 -4.66
C LEU A 53 1.33 -10.20 -4.08
N SER A 54 1.66 -11.44 -4.41
CA SER A 54 0.99 -12.63 -3.85
C SER A 54 1.38 -12.83 -2.39
N GLU A 55 2.66 -12.66 -2.05
CA GLU A 55 3.11 -12.68 -0.65
C GLU A 55 2.51 -11.51 0.14
N ALA A 56 2.50 -10.29 -0.40
CA ALA A 56 1.87 -9.14 0.24
C ALA A 56 0.39 -9.39 0.56
N THR A 57 -0.33 -10.12 -0.29
CA THR A 57 -1.73 -10.48 -0.07
C THR A 57 -1.91 -11.36 1.17
N LYS A 58 -0.94 -12.21 1.52
CA LYS A 58 -1.02 -13.05 2.73
C LYS A 58 -0.97 -12.19 3.99
N TYR A 59 -0.02 -11.25 4.05
CA TYR A 59 0.09 -10.30 5.16
C TYR A 59 -1.13 -9.38 5.23
N LEU A 60 -1.61 -8.89 4.08
CA LEU A 60 -2.79 -8.06 4.02
C LEU A 60 -4.02 -8.75 4.62
N LYS A 61 -4.23 -10.04 4.32
CA LYS A 61 -5.31 -10.82 4.94
C LYS A 61 -5.19 -10.91 6.46
N LEU A 62 -3.96 -11.02 6.99
CA LEU A 62 -3.72 -11.01 8.44
C LEU A 62 -4.04 -9.63 9.03
N LEU A 63 -3.64 -8.54 8.38
CA LEU A 63 -3.95 -7.19 8.83
C LEU A 63 -5.45 -6.93 8.82
N GLN A 64 -6.15 -7.28 7.74
CA GLN A 64 -7.61 -7.12 7.64
C GLN A 64 -8.37 -7.94 8.70
N LYS A 65 -7.85 -9.11 9.08
CA LYS A 65 -8.44 -9.96 10.11
C LYS A 65 -8.23 -9.40 11.52
N ASN A 66 -7.04 -8.86 11.82
CA ASN A 66 -6.65 -8.49 13.19
C ASN A 66 -6.72 -6.98 13.45
N SER A 67 -6.79 -6.14 12.42
CA SER A 67 -6.77 -4.68 12.50
C SER A 67 -7.71 -4.05 11.44
N PRO A 68 -8.99 -4.45 11.37
CA PRO A 68 -9.92 -3.95 10.37
C PRO A 68 -10.27 -2.45 10.51
N ASP A 69 -10.01 -1.84 11.68
CA ASP A 69 -10.28 -0.42 11.92
C ASP A 69 -9.02 0.47 11.85
N SER A 70 -7.89 -0.09 11.40
CA SER A 70 -6.68 0.70 11.12
C SER A 70 -6.73 1.28 9.71
N LEU A 71 -6.47 2.58 9.59
CA LEU A 71 -6.40 3.27 8.32
C LEU A 71 -5.30 2.69 7.42
N GLU A 72 -4.12 2.44 7.99
CA GLU A 72 -2.94 1.88 7.32
C GLU A 72 -3.23 0.53 6.69
N THR A 73 -4.06 -0.30 7.34
CA THR A 73 -4.48 -1.60 6.79
C THR A 73 -5.21 -1.43 5.46
N HIS A 74 -6.12 -0.44 5.38
CA HIS A 74 -6.87 -0.19 4.16
C HIS A 74 -6.07 0.60 3.12
N LEU A 75 -5.11 1.45 3.53
CA LEU A 75 -4.16 2.09 2.61
C LEU A 75 -3.32 1.02 1.89
N LEU A 76 -2.77 0.06 2.65
CA LEU A 76 -2.05 -1.07 2.09
C LEU A 76 -2.96 -1.95 1.21
N SER A 77 -4.21 -2.16 1.62
CA SER A 77 -5.21 -2.88 0.83
C SER A 77 -5.43 -2.23 -0.54
N PHE A 78 -5.59 -0.90 -0.56
CA PHE A 78 -5.74 -0.12 -1.77
C PHE A 78 -4.53 -0.30 -2.69
N GLU A 79 -3.32 -0.03 -2.20
CA GLU A 79 -2.09 -0.08 -2.99
C GLU A 79 -1.83 -1.48 -3.60
N VAL A 80 -2.06 -2.55 -2.83
CA VAL A 80 -1.90 -3.93 -3.32
C VAL A 80 -2.97 -4.27 -4.36
N ASN A 81 -4.24 -3.95 -4.10
CA ASN A 81 -5.32 -4.30 -5.01
C ASN A 81 -5.28 -3.50 -6.31
N MET A 82 -4.83 -2.24 -6.28
CA MET A 82 -4.61 -1.42 -7.47
C MET A 82 -3.51 -2.03 -8.36
N ARG A 83 -2.38 -2.45 -7.80
CA ARG A 83 -1.30 -3.12 -8.56
C ARG A 83 -1.72 -4.48 -9.11
N LYS A 84 -2.58 -5.21 -8.40
CA LYS A 84 -3.15 -6.49 -8.84
C LYS A 84 -4.35 -6.35 -9.78
N GLN A 85 -4.77 -5.12 -10.11
CA GLN A 85 -5.95 -4.83 -10.92
C GLN A 85 -7.25 -5.46 -10.36
N LYS A 86 -7.36 -5.56 -9.04
CA LYS A 86 -8.57 -6.05 -8.35
C LYS A 86 -9.46 -4.86 -8.00
N ILE A 87 -10.14 -4.31 -9.01
CA ILE A 87 -10.86 -3.02 -8.93
C ILE A 87 -11.90 -2.98 -7.80
N LEU A 88 -12.74 -4.00 -7.65
CA LEU A 88 -13.76 -4.02 -6.60
C LEU A 88 -13.15 -4.08 -5.18
N LEU A 89 -12.02 -4.77 -5.00
CA LEU A 89 -11.33 -4.81 -3.71
C LEU A 89 -10.62 -3.49 -3.40
N ALA A 90 -10.07 -2.83 -4.42
CA ALA A 90 -9.53 -1.48 -4.28
C ALA A 90 -10.63 -0.47 -3.92
N PHE A 91 -11.80 -0.56 -4.57
CA PHE A 91 -12.97 0.26 -4.24
C PHE A 91 -13.46 0.02 -2.81
N GLN A 92 -13.54 -1.25 -2.38
CA GLN A 92 -13.87 -1.60 -1.01
C GLN A 92 -12.89 -0.96 -0.01
N ALA A 93 -11.59 -0.97 -0.32
CA ALA A 93 -10.58 -0.32 0.51
C ALA A 93 -10.82 1.20 0.61
N VAL A 94 -11.11 1.87 -0.52
CA VAL A 94 -11.46 3.31 -0.53
C VAL A 94 -12.69 3.59 0.35
N LYS A 95 -13.75 2.79 0.24
CA LYS A 95 -14.94 2.95 1.10
C LYS A 95 -14.60 2.81 2.58
N GLN A 96 -13.73 1.87 2.94
CA GLN A 96 -13.29 1.70 4.33
C GLN A 96 -12.43 2.87 4.82
N LEU A 97 -11.52 3.39 3.98
CA LEU A 97 -10.72 4.58 4.28
C LEU A 97 -11.62 5.79 4.57
N LEU A 98 -12.60 6.04 3.70
CA LEU A 98 -13.57 7.13 3.89
C LEU A 98 -14.47 6.92 5.11
N ARG A 99 -14.82 5.68 5.44
CA ARG A 99 -15.57 5.35 6.66
C ARG A 99 -14.78 5.67 7.92
N LEU A 100 -13.48 5.35 7.92
CA LEU A 100 -12.61 5.52 9.08
C LEU A 100 -12.20 6.98 9.27
N ASP A 101 -11.71 7.61 8.21
CA ASP A 101 -11.31 9.02 8.23
C ASP A 101 -11.38 9.60 6.81
N ALA A 102 -12.50 10.25 6.51
CA ALA A 102 -12.77 10.93 5.25
C ALA A 102 -11.95 12.21 5.05
N GLU A 103 -11.48 12.83 6.14
CA GLU A 103 -10.73 14.07 6.08
C GLU A 103 -9.23 13.79 6.02
N ASN A 104 -8.80 12.53 6.15
CA ASN A 104 -7.39 12.15 6.04
C ASN A 104 -6.78 12.44 4.65
N PRO A 105 -5.56 13.00 4.57
CA PRO A 105 -4.85 13.23 3.31
C PRO A 105 -4.66 11.97 2.46
N ASP A 106 -4.31 10.84 3.08
CA ASP A 106 -4.05 9.59 2.35
C ASP A 106 -5.33 8.91 1.88
N SER A 107 -6.43 9.03 2.65
CA SER A 107 -7.77 8.64 2.17
C SER A 107 -8.16 9.41 0.91
N HIS A 108 -7.94 10.73 0.92
CA HIS A 108 -8.21 11.60 -0.23
C HIS A 108 -7.35 11.24 -1.45
N ARG A 109 -6.04 10.98 -1.26
CA ARG A 109 -5.15 10.48 -2.32
C ARG A 109 -5.69 9.20 -2.94
N CYS A 110 -6.09 8.23 -2.12
CA CYS A 110 -6.61 6.95 -2.60
C CYS A 110 -7.91 7.12 -3.38
N LEU A 111 -8.81 7.98 -2.90
CA LEU A 111 -10.06 8.31 -3.58
C LEU A 111 -9.80 8.88 -4.98
N ILE A 112 -9.02 9.94 -5.09
CA ILE A 112 -8.76 10.60 -6.38
C ILE A 112 -8.00 9.66 -7.33
N LYS A 113 -6.96 8.96 -6.85
CA LYS A 113 -6.19 7.98 -7.64
C LYS A 113 -7.08 6.86 -8.17
N PHE A 114 -8.01 6.35 -7.36
CA PHE A 114 -8.93 5.30 -7.78
C PHE A 114 -9.77 5.74 -8.97
N PHE A 115 -10.47 6.88 -8.84
CA PHE A 115 -11.39 7.36 -9.86
C PHE A 115 -10.66 7.88 -11.11
N HIS A 116 -9.51 8.51 -10.95
CA HIS A 116 -8.68 8.90 -12.08
C HIS A 116 -8.22 7.67 -12.89
N LYS A 117 -7.78 6.62 -12.19
CA LYS A 117 -7.41 5.37 -12.84
C LYS A 117 -8.62 4.73 -13.52
N LEU A 118 -9.78 4.71 -12.86
CA LEU A 118 -11.02 4.14 -13.39
C LEU A 118 -11.46 4.83 -14.69
N GLY A 119 -11.39 6.16 -14.74
CA GLY A 119 -11.68 6.94 -15.96
C GLY A 119 -10.67 6.74 -17.10
N SER A 120 -9.48 6.23 -16.79
CA SER A 120 -8.44 5.91 -17.78
C SER A 120 -8.49 4.46 -18.28
N MET A 121 -9.37 3.63 -17.72
CA MET A 121 -9.52 2.23 -18.14
C MET A 121 -10.31 2.16 -19.47
N PRO A 122 -10.01 1.18 -20.33
CA PRO A 122 -10.84 0.94 -21.52
C PRO A 122 -12.26 0.53 -21.11
N ALA A 123 -13.21 0.75 -22.02
CA ALA A 123 -14.60 0.32 -21.81
C ALA A 123 -14.68 -1.20 -21.55
N PRO A 124 -15.59 -1.66 -20.67
CA PRO A 124 -15.72 -3.06 -20.33
C PRO A 124 -16.11 -3.89 -21.57
N LEU A 125 -15.28 -4.88 -21.93
CA LEU A 125 -15.48 -5.69 -23.13
C LEU A 125 -16.20 -7.01 -22.80
N THR A 126 -15.87 -7.59 -21.65
CA THR A 126 -16.43 -8.86 -21.18
C THR A 126 -17.64 -8.64 -20.28
N ASP A 127 -18.53 -9.62 -20.18
CA ASP A 127 -19.69 -9.53 -19.29
C ASP A 127 -19.29 -9.44 -17.81
N ALA A 128 -18.18 -10.06 -17.43
CA ALA A 128 -17.62 -9.93 -16.09
C ALA A 128 -17.18 -8.48 -15.79
N GLU A 129 -16.56 -7.79 -16.74
CA GLU A 129 -16.17 -6.38 -16.57
C GLU A 129 -17.39 -5.46 -16.53
N LYS A 130 -18.43 -5.73 -17.32
CA LYS A 130 -19.70 -4.99 -17.27
C LYS A 130 -20.38 -5.12 -15.90
N LEU A 131 -20.34 -6.31 -15.30
CA LEU A 131 -20.85 -6.53 -13.93
C LEU A 131 -20.04 -5.72 -12.90
N VAL A 132 -18.71 -5.72 -13.00
CA VAL A 132 -17.84 -4.90 -12.15
C VAL A 132 -18.21 -3.42 -12.29
N TRP A 133 -18.41 -2.95 -13.53
CA TRP A 133 -18.78 -1.57 -13.81
C TRP A 133 -20.16 -1.21 -13.25
N GLY A 134 -21.16 -2.09 -13.40
CA GLY A 134 -22.49 -1.88 -12.84
C GLY A 134 -22.48 -1.79 -11.30
N VAL A 135 -21.62 -2.55 -10.62
CA VAL A 135 -21.42 -2.41 -9.16
C VAL A 135 -20.83 -1.04 -8.82
N LEU A 136 -19.84 -0.57 -9.58
CA LEU A 136 -19.25 0.73 -9.37
C LEU A 136 -20.28 1.84 -9.60
N GLU A 137 -21.03 1.81 -10.69
CA GLU A 137 -22.06 2.81 -11.00
C GLU A 137 -23.14 2.88 -9.90
N ALA A 138 -23.55 1.74 -9.35
CA ALA A 138 -24.53 1.68 -8.27
C ALA A 138 -23.99 2.24 -6.94
N GLU A 139 -22.71 2.03 -6.65
CA GLU A 139 -22.12 2.37 -5.35
C GLU A 139 -21.43 3.75 -5.34
N CYS A 140 -20.98 4.27 -6.48
CA CYS A 140 -20.33 5.59 -6.57
C CYS A 140 -21.16 6.73 -5.98
N PRO A 141 -22.49 6.81 -6.17
CA PRO A 141 -23.33 7.86 -5.58
C PRO A 141 -23.29 7.91 -4.04
N SER A 142 -22.91 6.81 -3.38
CA SER A 142 -22.76 6.77 -1.92
C SER A 142 -21.54 7.53 -1.39
N ILE A 143 -20.62 7.95 -2.27
CA ILE A 143 -19.40 8.68 -1.90
C ILE A 143 -19.72 10.17 -1.84
N SER A 144 -20.02 10.66 -0.63
CA SER A 144 -20.34 12.07 -0.36
C SER A 144 -19.31 13.08 -0.90
N GLN A 145 -18.04 12.70 -0.93
CA GLN A 145 -16.93 13.55 -1.38
C GLN A 145 -16.99 13.88 -2.88
N LEU A 146 -17.66 13.03 -3.68
CA LEU A 146 -17.74 13.14 -5.14
C LEU A 146 -19.13 13.48 -5.68
N GLN A 147 -20.13 13.71 -4.81
CA GLN A 147 -21.48 14.01 -5.24
C GLN A 147 -21.52 15.21 -6.18
N GLU A 148 -21.86 14.95 -7.45
CA GLU A 148 -21.98 15.92 -8.56
C GLU A 148 -20.70 16.73 -8.85
N LYS A 149 -19.55 16.27 -8.36
CA LYS A 149 -18.26 16.96 -8.52
C LYS A 149 -17.33 16.17 -9.41
N THR A 150 -16.61 16.89 -10.26
CA THR A 150 -15.42 16.36 -10.91
C THR A 150 -14.32 16.09 -9.88
N LEU A 151 -13.33 15.25 -10.22
CA LEU A 151 -12.19 14.98 -9.33
C LEU A 151 -11.41 16.25 -9.00
N SER A 152 -11.27 17.17 -9.97
CA SER A 152 -10.61 18.46 -9.76
C SER A 152 -11.38 19.36 -8.79
N GLU A 153 -12.72 19.38 -8.87
CA GLU A 153 -13.56 20.13 -7.92
C GLU A 153 -13.52 19.51 -6.53
N ALA A 154 -13.58 18.17 -6.41
CA ALA A 154 -13.44 17.47 -5.14
C ALA A 154 -12.08 17.79 -4.49
N ASN A 155 -11.00 17.85 -5.28
CA ASN A 155 -9.67 18.22 -4.80
C ASN A 155 -9.61 19.68 -4.27
N LYS A 156 -10.26 20.62 -4.97
CA LYS A 156 -10.37 22.03 -4.52
C LYS A 156 -11.20 22.18 -3.25
N VAL A 157 -12.33 21.46 -3.15
CA VAL A 157 -13.17 21.46 -1.93
C VAL A 157 -12.39 20.90 -0.74
N PHE A 158 -11.59 19.86 -0.96
CA PHE A 158 -10.74 19.30 0.09
C PHE A 158 -9.68 20.30 0.56
N LEU A 159 -9.06 21.06 -0.36
CA LEU A 159 -8.12 22.13 -0.01
C LEU A 159 -8.78 23.19 0.87
N GLY A 160 -9.95 23.70 0.48
CA GLY A 160 -10.64 24.78 1.21
C GLY A 160 -11.04 24.41 2.64
N LYS A 161 -11.14 23.12 2.96
CA LYS A 161 -11.37 22.64 4.34
C LYS A 161 -10.09 22.58 5.17
N HIS A 162 -8.92 22.47 4.53
CA HIS A 162 -7.65 22.08 5.18
C HIS A 162 -6.48 22.98 4.80
N GLU A 163 -6.73 24.27 4.57
CA GLU A 163 -5.74 25.26 4.13
C GLU A 163 -4.59 25.47 5.13
N GLU A 164 -4.76 25.05 6.38
CA GLU A 164 -3.76 25.21 7.44
C GLU A 164 -2.88 23.98 7.64
N SER A 165 -3.20 22.85 7.00
CA SER A 165 -2.49 21.60 7.21
C SER A 165 -1.59 21.26 6.03
N LEU A 166 -0.28 21.32 6.26
CA LEU A 166 0.74 21.00 5.24
C LEU A 166 0.47 19.66 4.55
N MET A 167 0.12 18.61 5.30
CA MET A 167 -0.08 17.28 4.73
C MET A 167 -1.31 17.22 3.81
N HIS A 168 -2.34 18.03 4.07
CA HIS A 168 -3.51 18.13 3.20
C HIS A 168 -3.19 18.95 1.95
N ILE A 169 -2.49 20.08 2.10
CA ILE A 169 -2.00 20.90 0.98
C ILE A 169 -1.15 20.04 0.03
N VAL A 170 -0.22 19.27 0.58
CA VAL A 170 0.68 18.38 -0.17
C VAL A 170 -0.09 17.23 -0.84
N ALA A 171 -1.15 16.72 -0.22
CA ALA A 171 -2.03 15.75 -0.86
C ALA A 171 -2.80 16.35 -2.03
N VAL A 172 -3.33 17.56 -1.85
CA VAL A 172 -4.03 18.30 -2.91
C VAL A 172 -3.08 18.59 -4.07
N ALA A 173 -1.86 19.05 -3.80
CA ALA A 173 -0.85 19.35 -4.81
C ALA A 173 -0.48 18.10 -5.62
N GLU A 174 -0.24 16.96 -4.97
CA GLU A 174 0.02 15.69 -5.69
C GLU A 174 -1.19 15.29 -6.54
N MET A 175 -2.41 15.42 -6.02
CA MET A 175 -3.61 15.03 -6.74
C MET A 175 -3.89 15.96 -7.91
N LEU A 176 -3.57 17.25 -7.78
CA LEU A 176 -3.66 18.23 -8.86
C LEU A 176 -2.74 17.83 -10.02
N TYR A 177 -1.49 17.50 -9.72
CA TYR A 177 -0.54 17.04 -10.72
C TYR A 177 -0.95 15.69 -11.33
N THR A 178 -1.43 14.76 -10.50
CA THR A 178 -1.90 13.43 -10.95
C THR A 178 -3.07 13.54 -11.94
N LEU A 179 -4.02 14.46 -11.67
CA LEU A 179 -5.17 14.69 -12.55
C LEU A 179 -4.76 15.45 -13.82
N GLU A 180 -3.89 16.45 -13.68
CA GLU A 180 -3.49 17.36 -14.75
C GLU A 180 -1.99 17.70 -14.68
N GLN A 181 -1.19 16.99 -15.47
CA GLN A 181 0.27 17.14 -15.48
C GLN A 181 0.74 18.56 -15.84
N THR A 182 -0.06 19.30 -16.60
CA THR A 182 0.20 20.69 -17.00
C THR A 182 0.18 21.65 -15.81
N LYS A 183 -0.49 21.28 -14.70
CA LYS A 183 -0.61 22.09 -13.49
C LYS A 183 0.52 21.87 -12.48
N LYS A 184 1.65 21.30 -12.91
CA LYS A 184 2.84 21.13 -12.05
C LYS A 184 3.23 22.42 -11.32
N LEU A 185 3.33 23.54 -12.04
CA LEU A 185 3.74 24.82 -11.45
C LEU A 185 2.74 25.32 -10.41
N GLU A 186 1.44 25.08 -10.62
CA GLU A 186 0.39 25.41 -9.64
C GLU A 186 0.52 24.53 -8.38
N ALA A 187 0.79 23.23 -8.56
CA ALA A 187 1.00 22.29 -7.45
C ALA A 187 2.25 22.63 -6.61
N VAL A 188 3.35 23.02 -7.26
CA VAL A 188 4.58 23.45 -6.57
C VAL A 188 4.33 24.75 -5.79
N LYS A 189 3.75 25.76 -6.44
CA LYS A 189 3.42 27.04 -5.79
C LYS A 189 2.51 26.85 -4.59
N LEU A 190 1.52 25.97 -4.69
CA LEU A 190 0.63 25.66 -3.58
C LEU A 190 1.39 25.14 -2.34
N ILE A 191 2.48 24.40 -2.53
CA ILE A 191 3.34 23.92 -1.45
C ILE A 191 4.25 25.06 -0.94
N GLU A 192 4.87 25.82 -1.83
CA GLU A 192 5.79 26.92 -1.47
C GLU A 192 5.08 28.07 -0.74
N ASP A 193 3.84 28.38 -1.12
CA ASP A 193 3.04 29.44 -0.52
C ASP A 193 2.51 29.03 0.88
N SER A 194 2.62 27.75 1.25
CA SER A 194 2.20 27.28 2.57
C SER A 194 3.12 27.84 3.65
N CYS A 195 2.54 28.38 4.73
CA CYS A 195 3.31 29.03 5.80
C CYS A 195 3.21 28.24 7.10
N ASN A 196 4.37 28.00 7.73
CA ASN A 196 4.45 27.34 9.03
C ASN A 196 4.03 28.30 10.16
N LYS A 197 2.76 28.23 10.57
CA LYS A 197 2.23 29.07 11.64
C LYS A 197 2.84 28.68 12.99
N VAL A 198 3.14 29.69 13.80
CA VAL A 198 3.58 29.50 15.19
C VAL A 198 2.38 29.10 16.04
N MET A 199 2.46 27.96 16.74
CA MET A 199 1.41 27.55 17.65
C MET A 199 1.58 28.26 19.00
N PRO A 200 0.52 28.88 19.56
CA PRO A 200 0.57 29.42 20.90
C PRO A 200 0.65 28.25 21.90
N MET A 201 1.74 28.19 22.68
CA MET A 201 1.88 27.20 23.75
C MET A 201 1.75 27.90 25.11
N ASN A 202 0.86 27.38 25.96
CA ASN A 202 0.84 27.74 27.38
C ASN A 202 1.96 26.95 28.09
N GLY A 203 3.19 27.46 28.10
CA GLY A 203 4.30 26.80 28.80
C GLY A 203 5.70 27.38 28.57
N ALA A 204 6.67 26.90 29.36
CA ALA A 204 8.06 27.41 29.46
C ALA A 204 8.99 27.06 28.28
N PHE A 205 8.47 26.52 27.19
CA PHE A 205 9.21 26.25 25.96
C PHE A 205 8.84 27.31 24.92
N GLY A 206 9.84 27.81 24.20
CA GLY A 206 9.66 28.86 23.18
C GLY A 206 8.67 28.47 22.06
N PRO A 207 8.37 29.38 21.13
CA PRO A 207 7.39 29.15 20.06
C PRO A 207 7.70 27.86 19.29
N VAL A 208 6.72 26.94 19.25
CA VAL A 208 6.82 25.68 18.51
C VAL A 208 6.11 25.86 17.17
N LEU A 209 6.82 25.56 16.09
CA LEU A 209 6.26 25.52 14.74
C LEU A 209 5.24 24.37 14.61
N ALA A 210 4.17 24.58 13.85
CA ALA A 210 3.12 23.59 13.67
C ALA A 210 3.60 22.33 12.91
N TRP A 211 4.55 22.50 11.99
CA TRP A 211 5.03 21.39 11.17
C TRP A 211 6.13 20.59 11.84
N LYS A 212 6.06 19.26 11.70
CA LYS A 212 7.07 18.35 12.24
C LYS A 212 8.12 18.06 11.18
N LEU A 213 9.34 17.75 11.60
CA LEU A 213 10.44 17.35 10.70
C LEU A 213 10.03 16.21 9.75
N LYS A 214 9.26 15.24 10.24
CA LYS A 214 8.74 14.13 9.42
C LYS A 214 7.87 14.62 8.25
N ASP A 215 7.12 15.70 8.45
CA ASP A 215 6.21 16.27 7.46
C ASP A 215 7.04 17.00 6.40
N CYS A 216 8.02 17.82 6.82
CA CYS A 216 8.98 18.47 5.92
C CYS A 216 9.76 17.45 5.06
N ILE A 217 10.21 16.34 5.64
CA ILE A 217 10.88 15.25 4.89
C ILE A 217 9.93 14.64 3.86
N ALA A 218 8.65 14.47 4.21
CA ALA A 218 7.66 13.94 3.27
C ALA A 218 7.45 14.90 2.09
N VAL A 219 7.37 16.22 2.35
CA VAL A 219 7.25 17.24 1.30
C VAL A 219 8.47 17.25 0.39
N HIS A 220 9.68 17.26 0.96
CA HIS A 220 10.92 17.21 0.19
C HIS A 220 10.97 15.99 -0.75
N LYS A 221 10.64 14.80 -0.24
CA LYS A 221 10.58 13.58 -1.06
C LYS A 221 9.55 13.67 -2.19
N LEU A 222 8.44 14.35 -1.95
CA LEU A 222 7.38 14.53 -2.94
C LEU A 222 7.79 15.51 -4.04
N LEU A 223 8.39 16.64 -3.67
CA LEU A 223 8.95 17.61 -4.61
C LEU A 223 10.04 16.96 -5.49
N GLU A 224 10.94 16.19 -4.87
CA GLU A 224 12.04 15.51 -5.57
C GLU A 224 11.54 14.39 -6.51
N LYS A 225 10.68 13.50 -6.02
CA LYS A 225 10.37 12.23 -6.71
C LYS A 225 9.08 12.22 -7.51
N VAL A 226 8.11 13.05 -7.12
CA VAL A 226 6.78 13.07 -7.74
C VAL A 226 6.65 14.27 -8.66
N LEU A 227 6.91 15.48 -8.16
CA LEU A 227 6.85 16.70 -8.98
C LEU A 227 8.13 16.91 -9.79
N ILE A 228 9.24 16.25 -9.43
CA ILE A 228 10.55 16.36 -10.10
C ILE A 228 10.96 17.83 -10.19
N ASP A 229 10.90 18.52 -9.05
CA ASP A 229 11.23 19.94 -8.93
C ASP A 229 12.33 20.12 -7.89
N GLN A 230 13.57 20.23 -8.38
CA GLN A 230 14.77 20.22 -7.55
C GLN A 230 14.98 21.56 -6.84
N ASP A 231 14.58 22.66 -7.47
CA ASP A 231 14.67 24.00 -6.91
C ASP A 231 13.67 24.15 -5.75
N ALA A 232 12.42 23.74 -5.95
CA ALA A 232 11.42 23.73 -4.88
C ALA A 232 11.82 22.78 -3.74
N ALA A 233 12.42 21.62 -4.04
CA ALA A 233 12.86 20.66 -3.02
C ALA A 233 13.99 21.20 -2.12
N LEU A 234 14.76 22.18 -2.60
CA LEU A 234 15.84 22.84 -1.85
C LEU A 234 15.37 24.11 -1.13
N SER A 235 14.14 24.56 -1.39
CA SER A 235 13.55 25.72 -0.74
C SER A 235 13.27 25.44 0.74
N PRO A 236 13.59 26.35 1.67
CA PRO A 236 13.24 26.21 3.08
C PRO A 236 11.73 26.38 3.28
N LEU A 237 11.08 25.30 3.74
CA LEU A 237 9.71 25.27 4.25
C LEU A 237 9.64 25.69 5.73
#